data_AF-A0A949CIW2-F1
#
_entry.id   AF-A0A949CIW2-F1
#
_cell.length_a   1.000
_cell.length_b   1.000
_cell.length_c   1.000
_cell.angle_alpha   90.00
_cell.angle_beta   90.00
_cell.angle_gamma   90.00
#
_symmetry.space_group_name_H-M   'P 1'
#
loop_
_entity.id
_entity.type
_entity.pdbx_description
1 polymer ?
#
loop_
_entity_poly.entity_id
_entity_poly.type
_entity_poly.pdbx_seq_one_letter_code
_entity_poly.pdbx_strand_id
1 'polypeptide(L)'
;MRRVVIVAASTGCFPEIPIPEVIDVLADLEFTAVEIVLDDNGIQMPPARLIDDFDECLRIVRDTHRLDICSYNVKISAEGEEHYARFEKICDLAKATKVVTLTIPSGEHGTPFNQEVEHLQRMVAISESRGVRVAIKSQIG
;
A
#
# COMPACT_ATOMS: atom_id res chain seq x y z
N MET A 1 5.17 -4.46 32.82
CA MET A 1 4.78 -4.69 31.41
C MET A 1 5.91 -4.17 30.54
N ARG A 2 6.65 -5.04 29.85
CA ARG A 2 7.78 -4.62 28.98
C ARG A 2 7.17 -3.96 27.75
N ARG A 3 7.49 -2.69 27.47
CA ARG A 3 7.05 -2.02 26.23
C ARG A 3 7.71 -2.75 25.06
N VAL A 4 6.90 -3.33 24.19
CA VAL A 4 7.35 -3.81 22.89
C VAL A 4 7.38 -2.59 21.98
N VAL A 5 8.57 -2.29 21.43
CA VAL A 5 8.71 -1.27 20.37
C VAL A 5 8.50 -2.00 19.06
N ILE A 6 7.56 -1.52 18.25
CA ILE A 6 7.36 -2.01 16.88
C ILE A 6 8.19 -1.09 15.98
N VAL A 7 9.09 -1.69 15.22
CA VAL A 7 9.89 -0.99 14.20
C VAL A 7 9.55 -1.60 12.86
N ALA A 8 9.11 -0.76 11.93
CA ALA A 8 8.72 -1.15 10.59
C ALA A 8 9.70 -0.57 9.56
N ALA A 9 9.89 -1.30 8.46
CA ALA A 9 10.56 -0.82 7.25
C ALA A 9 9.62 -0.94 6.05
N SER A 10 9.80 -0.07 5.07
CA SER A 10 9.02 -0.10 3.82
C SER A 10 9.77 -0.89 2.76
N THR A 11 9.07 -1.73 1.98
CA THR A 11 9.68 -2.38 0.82
C THR A 11 10.19 -1.38 -0.21
N GLY A 12 9.70 -0.14 -0.16
CA GLY A 12 10.16 0.99 -0.96
C GLY A 12 11.56 1.50 -0.62
N CYS A 13 12.21 0.98 0.43
CA CYS A 13 13.63 1.20 0.67
C CYS A 13 14.52 0.42 -0.29
N PHE A 14 13.97 -0.60 -0.97
CA PHE A 14 14.66 -1.47 -1.93
C PHE A 14 13.80 -1.65 -3.20
N PRO A 15 13.45 -0.56 -3.92
CA PRO A 15 12.46 -0.61 -5.00
C PRO A 15 12.87 -1.51 -6.18
N GLU A 16 14.16 -1.79 -6.34
CA GLU A 16 14.76 -2.63 -7.38
C GLU A 16 14.80 -4.13 -7.04
N ILE A 17 14.31 -4.54 -5.87
CA ILE A 17 14.30 -5.92 -5.41
C ILE A 17 12.85 -6.43 -5.32
N PRO A 18 12.52 -7.64 -5.80
CA PRO A 18 11.19 -8.24 -5.67
C PRO A 18 10.77 -8.41 -4.20
N ILE A 19 9.45 -8.38 -3.94
CA ILE A 19 8.91 -8.44 -2.56
C ILE A 19 9.50 -9.62 -1.75
N PRO A 20 9.50 -10.88 -2.23
CA PRO A 20 9.99 -12.00 -1.42
C PRO A 20 11.44 -11.81 -0.93
N GLU A 21 12.32 -11.32 -1.81
CA GLU A 21 13.72 -11.06 -1.49
C GLU A 21 13.87 -9.87 -0.53
N VAL A 22 13.05 -8.83 -0.66
CA VAL A 22 13.05 -7.72 0.32
C VAL A 22 12.59 -8.18 1.69
N ILE A 23 11.59 -9.06 1.77
CA ILE A 23 11.14 -9.63 3.04
C ILE A 23 12.30 -10.37 3.73
N ASP A 24 13.10 -11.15 3.00
CA ASP A 24 14.29 -11.82 3.56
C ASP A 24 15.28 -10.80 4.14
N VAL A 25 15.60 -9.74 3.38
CA VAL A 25 16.49 -8.66 3.84
C VAL A 25 15.96 -8.00 5.11
N LEU A 26 14.67 -7.68 5.16
CA LEU A 26 14.08 -7.02 6.33
C LEU A 26 14.03 -7.94 7.56
N ALA A 27 13.84 -9.24 7.36
CA ALA A 27 13.89 -10.22 8.44
C ALA A 27 15.31 -10.38 9.00
N ASP A 28 16.33 -10.41 8.14
CA ASP A 28 17.75 -10.46 8.54
C ASP A 28 18.19 -9.20 9.29
N LEU A 29 17.59 -8.05 8.97
CA LEU A 29 17.77 -6.78 9.69
C LEU A 29 16.96 -6.70 11.00
N GLU A 30 16.30 -7.79 11.40
CA GLU A 30 15.53 -7.92 12.64
C GLU A 30 14.34 -6.94 12.76
N PHE A 31 13.80 -6.44 11.63
CA PHE A 31 12.51 -5.75 11.67
C PHE A 31 11.41 -6.72 12.13
N THR A 32 10.33 -6.16 12.65
CA THR A 32 9.17 -6.94 13.14
C THR A 32 7.90 -6.62 12.37
N ALA A 33 7.92 -5.55 11.58
CA ALA A 33 6.81 -5.12 10.75
C ALA A 33 7.29 -4.59 9.40
N VAL A 34 6.40 -4.62 8.41
CA VAL A 34 6.67 -4.18 7.04
C VAL A 34 5.54 -3.32 6.48
N GLU A 35 5.89 -2.21 5.86
CA GLU A 35 5.01 -1.52 4.91
C GLU A 35 5.28 -2.05 3.50
N ILE A 36 4.26 -2.53 2.80
CA ILE A 36 4.40 -3.03 1.43
C ILE A 36 4.03 -1.93 0.44
N VAL A 37 4.92 -1.67 -0.53
CA VAL A 37 4.67 -0.69 -1.59
C VAL A 37 3.97 -1.36 -2.77
N LEU A 38 2.86 -0.74 -3.20
CA LEU A 38 2.12 -1.04 -4.42
C LEU A 38 2.31 0.15 -5.38
N ASP A 39 3.08 -0.04 -6.44
CA ASP A 39 3.48 1.05 -7.36
C ASP A 39 3.41 0.57 -8.80
N ASP A 40 2.58 1.23 -9.62
CA ASP A 40 2.44 0.91 -11.05
C ASP A 40 3.77 1.06 -11.82
N ASN A 41 4.70 1.89 -11.32
CA ASN A 41 6.01 2.11 -11.95
C ASN A 41 7.13 1.26 -11.33
N GLY A 42 6.82 0.46 -10.30
CA GLY A 42 7.77 -0.40 -9.62
C GLY A 42 7.78 -1.84 -10.16
N ILE A 43 8.83 -2.59 -9.83
CA ILE A 43 8.91 -4.02 -10.17
C ILE A 43 8.20 -4.93 -9.15
N GLN A 44 7.96 -4.42 -7.94
CA GLN A 44 7.50 -5.20 -6.80
C GLN A 44 6.05 -5.66 -6.96
N MET A 45 5.10 -4.73 -6.93
CA MET A 45 3.68 -5.03 -7.05
C MET A 45 2.90 -3.88 -7.70
N PRO A 46 2.76 -3.88 -9.03
CA PRO A 46 1.89 -2.94 -9.72
C PRO A 46 0.41 -3.16 -9.32
N PRO A 47 -0.33 -2.11 -8.93
CA PRO A 47 -1.79 -2.18 -8.73
C PRO A 47 -2.57 -2.82 -9.86
N ALA A 48 -2.15 -2.64 -11.13
CA ALA A 48 -2.77 -3.30 -12.28
C ALA A 48 -2.80 -4.84 -12.13
N ARG A 49 -1.75 -5.44 -11.56
CA ARG A 49 -1.64 -6.89 -11.40
C ARG A 49 -2.69 -7.47 -10.45
N LEU A 50 -3.20 -6.68 -9.49
CA LEU A 50 -4.28 -7.07 -8.59
C LEU A 50 -5.62 -7.25 -9.32
N ILE A 51 -5.78 -6.60 -10.47
CA ILE A 51 -6.96 -6.77 -11.34
C ILE A 51 -6.83 -8.07 -12.13
N ASP A 52 -5.63 -8.34 -12.65
CA ASP A 52 -5.35 -9.50 -13.50
C ASP A 52 -5.30 -10.83 -12.72
N ASP A 53 -4.63 -10.85 -11.57
CA ASP A 53 -4.43 -12.06 -10.76
C ASP A 53 -4.32 -11.73 -9.25
N PHE A 54 -5.49 -11.53 -8.64
CA PHE A 54 -5.59 -11.18 -7.22
C PHE A 54 -5.03 -12.28 -6.29
N ASP A 55 -5.28 -13.55 -6.59
CA ASP A 55 -4.91 -14.67 -5.72
C ASP A 55 -3.40 -14.84 -5.65
N GLU A 56 -2.71 -14.71 -6.79
CA GLU A 56 -1.26 -14.74 -6.83
C GLU A 56 -0.65 -13.54 -6.09
N CYS A 57 -1.18 -12.34 -6.30
CA CYS A 57 -0.76 -11.16 -5.56
C CYS A 57 -0.93 -11.32 -4.04
N LEU A 58 -2.09 -11.84 -3.61
CA LEU A 58 -2.38 -12.12 -2.21
C LEU A 58 -1.39 -13.15 -1.61
N ARG A 59 -1.06 -14.19 -2.38
CA ARG A 59 -0.08 -15.20 -1.97
C ARG A 59 1.30 -14.58 -1.76
N ILE A 60 1.75 -13.75 -2.69
CA ILE A 60 3.06 -13.06 -2.61
C ILE A 60 3.13 -12.15 -1.39
N VAL A 61 2.14 -11.26 -1.18
CA VAL A 61 2.22 -10.29 -0.08
C VAL A 61 2.03 -10.89 1.31
N ARG A 62 1.48 -12.12 1.42
CA ARG A 62 1.29 -12.81 2.70
C ARG A 62 2.51 -13.61 3.14
N ASP A 63 3.46 -13.84 2.25
CA ASP A 63 4.69 -14.56 2.56
C ASP A 63 5.73 -13.61 3.16
N THR A 64 5.51 -13.22 4.42
CA THR A 64 6.31 -12.21 5.13
C THR A 64 7.19 -12.79 6.24
N HIS A 65 7.39 -14.12 6.25
CA HIS A 65 7.96 -14.87 7.37
C HIS A 65 7.26 -14.57 8.71
N ARG A 66 7.87 -13.70 9.52
CA ARG A 66 7.39 -13.27 10.85
C ARG A 66 7.11 -11.77 10.91
N LEU A 67 7.26 -11.04 9.80
CA LEU A 67 6.98 -9.61 9.73
C LEU A 67 5.48 -9.38 9.66
N ASP A 68 4.94 -8.55 10.56
CA ASP A 68 3.57 -8.10 10.48
C ASP A 68 3.41 -7.04 9.39
N ILE A 69 2.44 -7.19 8.50
CA ILE A 69 2.14 -6.15 7.50
C ILE A 69 1.41 -5.02 8.22
N CYS A 70 2.07 -3.85 8.35
CA CYS A 70 1.51 -2.73 9.10
C CYS A 70 0.71 -1.74 8.24
N SER A 71 1.06 -1.61 6.95
CA SER A 71 0.43 -0.69 6.00
C SER A 71 0.73 -1.08 4.56
N TYR A 72 -0.04 -0.52 3.63
CA TYR A 72 0.36 -0.43 2.23
C TYR A 72 0.64 1.02 1.82
N ASN A 73 1.70 1.22 1.04
CA ASN A 73 1.99 2.48 0.36
C ASN A 73 1.52 2.36 -1.09
N VAL A 74 0.52 3.14 -1.48
CA VAL A 74 -0.20 2.97 -2.74
C VAL A 74 0.12 4.08 -3.70
N LYS A 75 0.56 3.73 -4.90
CA LYS A 75 0.77 4.64 -6.02
C LYS A 75 0.15 4.03 -7.28
N ILE A 76 -0.93 4.63 -7.72
CA ILE A 76 -1.67 4.24 -8.93
C ILE A 76 -1.43 5.32 -9.98
N SER A 77 -0.93 4.92 -11.14
CA SER A 77 -0.71 5.83 -12.27
C SER A 77 -1.92 5.93 -13.21
N ALA A 78 -2.89 5.03 -13.08
CA ALA A 78 -4.16 5.13 -13.78
C ALA A 78 -4.97 6.35 -13.28
N GLU A 79 -5.76 6.91 -14.19
CA GLU A 79 -6.66 8.04 -13.94
C GLU A 79 -8.13 7.63 -14.00
N GLY A 80 -9.02 8.50 -13.55
CA GLY A 80 -10.48 8.31 -13.67
C GLY A 80 -10.97 7.03 -13.00
N GLU A 81 -11.90 6.33 -13.64
CA GLU A 81 -12.54 5.12 -13.08
C GLU A 81 -11.57 3.95 -12.89
N GLU A 82 -10.54 3.85 -13.72
CA GLU A 82 -9.54 2.78 -13.60
C GLU A 82 -8.71 2.94 -12.30
N HIS A 83 -8.40 4.18 -11.92
CA HIS A 83 -7.79 4.49 -10.63
C HIS A 83 -8.60 3.87 -9.48
N TYR A 84 -9.90 4.13 -9.46
CA TYR A 84 -10.78 3.69 -8.38
C TYR A 84 -11.01 2.18 -8.39
N ALA A 85 -11.06 1.54 -9.57
CA ALA A 85 -11.13 0.09 -9.68
C ALA A 85 -9.88 -0.60 -9.11
N ARG A 86 -8.68 -0.06 -9.39
CA ARG A 86 -7.42 -0.55 -8.81
C ARG A 86 -7.40 -0.31 -7.30
N PHE A 87 -7.77 0.88 -6.84
CA PHE A 87 -7.85 1.22 -5.42
C PHE A 87 -8.83 0.30 -4.66
N GLU A 88 -9.96 -0.06 -5.27
CA GLU A 88 -10.91 -1.01 -4.71
C GLU A 88 -10.29 -2.39 -4.47
N LYS A 89 -9.52 -2.91 -5.44
CA LYS A 89 -8.79 -4.17 -5.30
C LYS A 89 -7.69 -4.11 -4.24
N ILE A 90 -7.03 -2.97 -4.09
CA ILE A 90 -6.08 -2.77 -3.00
C ILE A 90 -6.79 -2.82 -1.64
N CYS A 91 -8.00 -2.24 -1.54
CA CYS A 91 -8.78 -2.34 -0.32
C CYS A 91 -9.24 -3.80 -0.04
N ASP A 92 -9.56 -4.59 -1.09
CA ASP A 92 -9.83 -6.02 -0.95
C ASP A 92 -8.59 -6.77 -0.44
N LEU A 93 -7.42 -6.45 -0.97
CA LEU A 93 -6.13 -7.00 -0.53
C LEU A 93 -5.89 -6.69 0.96
N ALA A 94 -6.06 -5.43 1.36
CA ALA A 94 -5.90 -4.98 2.73
C ALA A 94 -6.84 -5.70 3.70
N LYS A 95 -8.11 -5.89 3.30
CA LYS A 95 -9.05 -6.69 4.07
C LYS A 95 -8.60 -8.15 4.22
N ALA A 96 -8.12 -8.77 3.14
CA ALA A 96 -7.65 -10.15 3.14
C ALA A 96 -6.39 -10.35 3.99
N THR A 97 -5.53 -9.33 4.08
CA THR A 97 -4.31 -9.33 4.89
C THR A 97 -4.47 -8.70 6.28
N LYS A 98 -5.69 -8.26 6.63
CA LYS A 98 -6.03 -7.59 7.90
C LYS A 98 -5.26 -6.28 8.14
N VAL A 99 -4.84 -5.62 7.07
CA VAL A 99 -4.18 -4.31 7.11
C VAL A 99 -5.24 -3.22 7.12
N VAL A 100 -5.13 -2.30 8.07
CA VAL A 100 -6.09 -1.21 8.22
C VAL A 100 -5.68 0.03 7.44
N THR A 101 -4.39 0.33 7.32
CA THR A 101 -3.92 1.62 6.80
C THR A 101 -3.42 1.52 5.36
N LEU A 102 -3.97 2.34 4.48
CA LEU A 102 -3.45 2.61 3.14
C LEU A 102 -2.93 4.04 3.09
N THR A 103 -1.66 4.20 2.75
CA THR A 103 -1.03 5.50 2.55
C THR A 103 -1.01 5.83 1.06
N ILE A 104 -1.61 6.94 0.66
CA ILE A 104 -1.69 7.42 -0.73
C ILE A 104 -0.89 8.72 -0.89
N PRO A 105 -0.38 9.08 -2.08
CA PRO A 105 0.19 10.40 -2.32
C PRO A 105 -0.86 11.50 -2.15
N SER A 106 -0.43 12.68 -1.70
CA SER A 106 -1.23 13.90 -1.91
C SER A 106 -1.29 14.26 -3.40
N GLY A 107 -2.34 14.97 -3.81
CA GLY A 107 -2.42 15.56 -5.14
C GLY A 107 -1.18 16.36 -5.54
N GLU A 108 -0.88 16.37 -6.83
CA GLU A 108 0.29 17.09 -7.38
C GLU A 108 0.20 18.60 -7.14
N HIS A 109 1.35 19.27 -7.12
CA HIS A 109 1.40 20.72 -6.96
C HIS A 109 0.55 21.42 -8.03
N GLY A 110 -0.38 22.27 -7.60
CA GLY A 110 -1.30 22.98 -8.48
C GLY A 110 -2.62 22.25 -8.75
N THR A 111 -2.82 21.03 -8.21
CA THR A 111 -4.13 20.37 -8.24
C THR A 111 -5.17 21.27 -7.55
N PRO A 112 -6.29 21.62 -8.21
CA PRO A 112 -7.35 22.40 -7.61
C PRO A 112 -7.87 21.78 -6.32
N PHE A 113 -7.98 22.57 -5.25
CA PHE A 113 -8.40 22.09 -3.92
C PHE A 113 -9.67 21.24 -3.95
N ASN A 114 -10.70 21.68 -4.67
CA ASN A 114 -11.97 20.94 -4.75
C ASN A 114 -11.81 19.58 -5.44
N GLN A 115 -10.97 19.51 -6.49
CA GLN A 115 -10.70 18.27 -7.20
C GLN A 115 -10.03 17.25 -6.28
N GLU A 116 -9.04 17.68 -5.49
CA GLU A 116 -8.38 16.82 -4.51
C GLU A 116 -9.34 16.39 -3.39
N VAL A 117 -10.19 17.30 -2.89
CA VAL A 117 -11.20 16.96 -1.88
C VAL A 117 -12.17 15.89 -2.39
N GLU A 118 -12.71 16.06 -3.60
CA GLU A 118 -13.61 15.08 -4.21
C GLU A 118 -12.93 13.72 -4.42
N HIS A 119 -11.67 13.72 -4.88
CA HIS A 119 -10.86 12.52 -5.04
C HIS A 119 -10.66 11.78 -3.71
N LEU A 120 -10.22 12.49 -2.66
CA LEU A 120 -10.00 11.94 -1.32
C LEU A 120 -11.31 11.41 -0.71
N GLN A 121 -12.42 12.15 -0.82
CA GLN A 121 -13.73 11.71 -0.35
C GLN A 121 -14.16 10.40 -1.01
N ARG A 122 -13.92 10.26 -2.31
CA ARG A 122 -14.25 9.04 -3.04
C ARG A 122 -13.41 7.85 -2.59
N MET A 123 -12.11 8.02 -2.38
CA MET A 123 -11.26 6.94 -1.83
C MET A 123 -11.67 6.54 -0.41
N VAL A 124 -12.01 7.52 0.45
CA VAL A 124 -12.54 7.22 1.79
C VAL A 124 -13.83 6.41 1.72
N ALA A 125 -14.77 6.79 0.85
CA ALA A 125 -16.02 6.05 0.69
C ALA A 125 -15.78 4.59 0.23
N ILE A 126 -14.82 4.36 -0.67
CA ILE A 126 -14.44 3.01 -1.11
C ILE A 126 -13.82 2.21 0.05
N SER A 127 -12.92 2.82 0.81
CA SER A 127 -12.14 2.14 1.85
C SER A 127 -12.97 1.80 3.10
N GLU A 128 -13.93 2.65 3.47
CA GLU A 128 -14.76 2.47 4.67
C GLU A 128 -15.54 1.15 4.66
N SER A 129 -16.08 0.77 3.50
CA SER A 129 -16.82 -0.50 3.31
C SER A 129 -15.99 -1.75 3.64
N ARG A 130 -14.67 -1.62 3.68
CA ARG A 130 -13.70 -2.71 3.89
C ARG A 130 -12.98 -2.62 5.24
N GLY A 131 -13.32 -1.64 6.07
CA GLY A 131 -12.64 -1.40 7.35
C GLY A 131 -11.24 -0.80 7.19
N VAL A 132 -10.98 -0.14 6.06
CA VAL A 132 -9.68 0.42 5.69
C VAL A 132 -9.70 1.93 5.87
N ARG A 133 -8.59 2.49 6.38
CA ARG A 133 -8.35 3.92 6.59
C ARG A 133 -7.32 4.43 5.60
N VAL A 134 -7.66 5.54 4.96
CA VAL A 134 -6.78 6.28 4.06
C VAL A 134 -5.94 7.27 4.87
N ALA A 135 -4.63 7.26 4.64
CA ALA A 135 -3.66 8.23 5.13
C ALA A 135 -3.02 8.95 3.94
N ILE A 136 -2.74 10.23 4.08
CA ILE A 136 -2.15 11.05 3.01
C ILE A 136 -0.66 11.21 3.27
N LYS A 137 0.17 10.86 2.28
CA LYS A 137 1.61 11.09 2.26
C LYS A 137 1.90 12.47 1.71
N SER A 138 2.13 13.41 2.61
CA SER A 138 2.64 14.73 2.26
C SER A 138 4.11 14.67 1.83
N GLN A 139 4.48 15.51 0.87
CA GLN A 139 5.84 15.62 0.35
C GLN A 139 6.21 17.10 0.29
N ILE A 140 7.47 17.43 0.56
CA ILE A 140 8.01 18.77 0.34
C ILE A 140 8.81 18.71 -0.94
N GLY A 141 8.41 19.47 -1.95
CA GLY A 141 9.02 19.53 -3.27
C GLY A 141 8.27 20.50 -4.15
#